data_AF-A0A2W5TXI0-F1
#
_entry.id   AF-A0A2W5TXI0-F1
#
_cell.length_a   1.000
_cell.length_b   1.000
_cell.length_c   1.000
_cell.angle_alpha   90.00
_cell.angle_beta   90.00
_cell.angle_gamma   90.00
#
_symmetry.space_group_name_H-M   'P 1'
#
loop_
_entity.id
_entity.type
_entity.pdbx_description
1 polymer ?
#
loop_
_entity_poly.entity_id
_entity_poly.type
_entity_poly.pdbx_seq_one_letter_code
_entity_poly.pdbx_strand_id
1 'polypeptide(L)' 'MSPEQIKHMVSRFLAWKLPENFSPDGGISFEPTYRGVSGTVHARQPSGTNLFDANQAEEMVRHMLEELPAAQPGEGGA' A
#
# COMPACT_ATOMS: atom_id res chain seq x y z
N MET A 1 -9.61 2.26 -12.66
CA MET A 1 -10.07 1.31 -11.63
C MET A 1 -11.35 1.85 -11.03
N SER A 2 -12.41 1.05 -10.96
CA SER A 2 -13.69 1.52 -10.43
C SER A 2 -13.64 1.67 -8.90
N PRO A 3 -14.53 2.47 -8.28
CA PRO A 3 -14.64 2.55 -6.82
C PRO A 3 -14.85 1.18 -6.16
N GLU A 4 -15.59 0.28 -6.81
CA GLU A 4 -15.85 -1.09 -6.35
C GLU A 4 -14.57 -1.93 -6.36
N GLN A 5 -13.75 -1.81 -7.41
CA GLN A 5 -12.45 -2.47 -7.49
C GLN A 5 -11.49 -1.95 -6.42
N ILE A 6 -11.48 -0.64 -6.13
CA ILE A 6 -10.68 -0.06 -5.04
C ILE A 6 -11.14 -0.63 -3.70
N LYS A 7 -12.44 -0.64 -3.44
CA LYS A 7 -13.01 -1.18 -2.19
C LYS A 7 -12.66 -2.66 -2.00
N HIS A 8 -12.71 -3.44 -3.06
CA HIS A 8 -12.28 -4.85 -3.06
C HIS A 8 -10.80 -4.98 -2.66
N MET A 9 -9.90 -4.28 -3.38
CA MET A 9 -8.46 -4.35 -3.11
C MET A 9 -8.11 -3.90 -1.69
N VAL A 10 -8.75 -2.85 -1.17
CA VAL A 10 -8.57 -2.41 0.22
C VAL A 10 -9.04 -3.49 1.21
N SER A 11 -10.18 -4.12 0.96
CA SER A 11 -10.67 -5.21 1.82
C SER A 11 -9.72 -6.41 1.82
N ARG A 12 -9.14 -6.77 0.66
CA ARG A 12 -8.16 -7.85 0.54
C ARG A 12 -6.86 -7.49 1.26
N PHE A 13 -6.33 -6.29 1.04
CA PHE A 13 -5.13 -5.78 1.71
C PHE A 13 -5.23 -5.88 3.24
N LEU A 14 -6.37 -5.48 3.81
CA LEU A 14 -6.61 -5.53 5.27
C LEU A 14 -6.83 -6.95 5.81
N ALA A 15 -7.23 -7.90 4.96
CA ALA A 15 -7.44 -9.29 5.33
C ALA A 15 -6.19 -10.17 5.12
N TRP A 16 -5.16 -9.65 4.46
CA TRP A 16 -3.95 -10.40 4.16
C TRP A 16 -3.20 -10.75 5.44
N LYS A 17 -2.85 -12.03 5.57
CA LYS A 17 -1.96 -12.48 6.65
C LYS A 17 -0.53 -12.23 6.20
N LEU A 18 0.27 -11.69 7.11
CA LEU A 18 1.69 -11.46 6.86
C LEU A 18 2.40 -12.80 6.57
N PRO A 19 3.31 -12.84 5.58
CA PRO A 19 4.10 -14.02 5.26
C PRO A 19 4.92 -14.51 6.47
N GLU A 20 5.25 -15.81 6.51
CA GLU A 20 6.01 -16.39 7.62
C GLU A 20 7.41 -15.78 7.77
N ASN A 21 8.02 -15.36 6.65
CA ASN A 21 9.31 -14.69 6.61
C ASN A 21 9.19 -13.15 6.67
N PHE A 22 8.04 -12.61 7.11
CA PHE A 22 7.86 -11.17 7.28
C PHE A 22 8.85 -10.61 8.32
N SER A 23 9.80 -9.82 7.83
CA SER A 23 10.85 -9.22 8.64
C SER A 23 11.08 -7.78 8.18
N PRO A 24 10.20 -6.83 8.58
CA PRO A 24 10.36 -5.44 8.20
C PRO A 24 11.64 -4.89 8.85
N ASP A 25 12.46 -4.18 8.08
CA ASP A 25 13.73 -3.67 8.58
C ASP A 25 13.51 -2.72 9.77
N GLY A 26 14.22 -2.98 10.87
CA GLY A 26 14.54 -1.98 11.89
C GLY A 26 13.39 -1.46 12.75
N GLY A 27 12.23 -2.13 12.81
CA GLY A 27 11.12 -1.67 13.65
C GLY A 27 10.60 -0.32 13.18
N ILE A 28 10.12 -0.28 11.92
CA ILE A 28 9.71 0.93 11.19
C ILE A 28 8.87 1.84 12.09
N SER A 29 9.45 2.97 12.48
CA SER A 29 8.79 4.09 13.12
C SER A 29 8.79 5.26 12.16
N PHE A 30 7.64 5.93 12.04
CA PHE A 30 7.51 7.08 11.16
C PHE A 30 7.35 8.37 11.97
N GLU A 31 8.36 9.23 11.90
CA GLU A 31 8.27 10.61 12.40
C GLU A 31 7.88 11.54 11.23
N PRO A 32 6.69 12.19 11.27
CA PRO A 32 6.14 12.90 10.12
C PRO A 32 6.92 14.15 9.74
N THR A 33 7.72 14.72 10.65
CA THR A 33 8.45 15.98 10.43
C THR A 33 9.86 15.95 10.99
N TYR A 34 10.80 16.63 10.33
CA TYR A 34 12.16 16.82 10.82
C TYR A 34 12.54 18.29 10.86
N ARG A 35 13.47 18.64 11.75
CA ARG A 35 14.06 19.99 11.80
C ARG A 35 15.34 20.01 10.99
N GLY A 36 15.37 20.87 9.95
CA GLY A 36 16.56 21.10 9.14
C GLY A 36 17.62 21.92 9.88
N VAL A 37 18.81 22.05 9.28
CA VAL A 37 19.95 22.79 9.87
C VAL A 37 19.62 24.26 10.13
N SER A 38 18.74 24.86 9.33
CA SER A 38 18.23 26.23 9.51
C SER A 38 17.22 26.39 10.66
N GLY A 39 16.83 25.30 11.31
CA GLY A 39 15.75 25.28 12.30
C GLY A 39 14.34 25.19 11.70
N THR A 40 14.20 25.25 10.38
CA THR A 40 12.90 25.07 9.69
C THR A 40 12.41 23.63 9.82
N VAL A 41 11.10 23.44 10.03
CA VAL A 41 10.46 22.12 10.09
C VAL A 41 9.99 21.72 8.69
N HIS A 42 10.32 20.50 8.29
CA HIS A 42 9.98 19.93 6.99
C HIS A 42 9.19 18.63 7.18
N ALA A 43 8.23 18.36 6.29
CA ALA A 43 7.52 17.09 6.26
C ALA A 43 8.41 15.99 5.64
N ARG A 44 8.39 14.79 6.21
CA ARG A 44 8.98 13.61 5.58
C ARG A 44 8.01 13.02 4.55
N GLN A 45 8.55 12.61 3.41
CA GLN A 45 7.82 11.93 2.34
C GLN A 45 8.60 10.65 1.98
N PRO A 46 8.65 9.66 2.89
CA PRO A 46 9.45 8.47 2.67
C PRO A 46 8.86 7.67 1.51
N SER A 47 9.74 7.14 0.68
CA SER A 47 9.40 6.18 -0.37
C SER A 47 10.34 4.99 -0.28
N GLY A 48 9.85 3.79 -0.61
CA GLY A 48 10.66 2.57 -0.56
C GLY A 48 11.08 2.15 0.85
N THR A 49 10.27 2.43 1.87
CA THR A 49 10.51 1.82 3.19
C THR A 49 10.36 0.31 3.03
N ASN A 50 11.38 -0.45 3.43
CA ASN A 50 11.43 -1.92 3.38
C ASN A 50 10.42 -2.56 4.35
N LEU A 51 9.13 -2.28 4.14
CA LEU A 51 8.04 -2.94 4.82
C LEU A 51 7.96 -4.38 4.34
N PHE A 52 8.13 -4.59 3.03
CA PHE A 52 8.18 -5.89 2.37
C PHE A 52 9.44 -5.97 1.51
N ASP A 53 9.99 -7.17 1.37
CA ASP A 53 10.89 -7.46 0.26
C ASP A 53 10.11 -7.47 -1.08
N ALA A 54 10.84 -7.55 -2.19
CA ALA A 54 10.23 -7.50 -3.53
C ALA A 54 9.21 -8.63 -3.78
N ASN A 55 9.47 -9.83 -3.26
CA ASN A 55 8.59 -10.99 -3.46
C ASN A 55 7.33 -10.85 -2.61
N GLN A 56 7.47 -10.45 -1.35
CA GLN A 56 6.36 -10.19 -0.44
C GLN A 56 5.46 -9.05 -0.96
N ALA A 57 6.05 -8.00 -1.53
CA ALA A 57 5.31 -6.92 -2.17
C ALA A 57 4.52 -7.41 -3.39
N GLU A 58 5.12 -8.26 -4.23
CA GLU A 58 4.44 -8.86 -5.37
C GLU A 58 3.28 -9.76 -4.93
N GLU A 59 3.49 -10.62 -3.93
CA GLU A 59 2.44 -11.48 -3.36
C GLU A 59 1.26 -10.68 -2.82
N MET A 60 1.53 -9.59 -2.09
CA MET A 60 0.49 -8.67 -1.62
C MET A 60 -0.31 -8.08 -2.80
N VAL A 61 0.36 -7.64 -3.86
CA VAL A 61 -0.31 -7.10 -5.06
C VAL A 61 -1.17 -8.17 -5.72
N ARG A 62 -0.66 -9.40 -5.88
CA ARG A 62 -1.43 -10.52 -6.43
C ARG A 62 -2.66 -10.82 -5.56
N HIS A 63 -2.51 -10.86 -4.24
CA HIS A 63 -3.61 -11.08 -3.31
C HIS A 63 -4.73 -10.03 -3.41
N MET A 64 -4.38 -8.76 -3.64
CA MET A 64 -5.37 -7.71 -3.88
C MET A 64 -6.13 -7.91 -5.20
N LEU A 65 -5.45 -8.42 -6.23
CA LEU A 65 -6.01 -8.63 -7.56
C LEU A 65 -6.82 -9.95 -7.70
N GLU A 66 -6.68 -10.87 -6.76
CA GLU A 66 -7.50 -12.08 -6.71
C GLU A 66 -8.99 -11.73 -6.63
N GLU A 67 -9.79 -12.39 -7.48
CA GLU A 67 -11.25 -12.20 -7.55
C GLU A 67 -11.67 -10.73 -7.81
N LEU A 68 -10.79 -9.93 -8.42
CA LEU A 68 -11.10 -8.54 -8.74
C LEU A 68 -12.34 -8.50 -9.66
N PRO A 69 -13.40 -7.76 -9.28
CA PRO A 69 -14.59 -7.68 -10.12
C PRO A 69 -14.24 -7.05 -11.47
N ALA A 70 -14.89 -7.53 -12.53
CA ALA A 70 -14.77 -6.93 -13.84
C ALA A 70 -15.13 -5.44 -13.74
N ALA A 71 -14.35 -4.59 -14.41
CA ALA A 71 -14.71 -3.19 -14.53
C ALA A 71 -16.06 -3.13 -15.25
N GLN A 72 -17.11 -2.69 -14.56
CA GLN A 72 -18.39 -2.48 -15.23
C GLN A 72 -18.17 -1.41 -16.31
N PRO A 73 -18.66 -1.63 -17.55
CA PRO A 73 -18.71 -0.56 -18.54
C PRO A 73 -19.52 0.57 -17.91
N GLY A 74 -18.92 1.76 -17.78
CA GLY A 74 -19.59 2.88 -17.13
C GLY A 74 -20.96 3.13 -17.76
N GLU A 75 -21.99 3.24 -16.93
CA GLU A 75 -23.30 3.74 -17.33
C GLU A 75 -23.12 5.18 -17.84
N GLY A 76 -22.92 5.33 -19.14
CA GLY A 76 -22.66 6.59 -19.81
C GLY A 76 -23.02 6.54 -21.29
N GLY A 77 -24.06 5.79 -21.64
CA GLY A 77 -24.53 5.65 -23.01
C GLY A 77 -26.06 5.68 -23.10
N ALA A 78 -26.63 6.88 -23.14
CA ALA A 78 -27.75 7.32 -23.98
C ALA A 78 -28.07 8.79 -23.68
#